data_AF-A0A839ISS8-F1
#
_entry.id   AF-A0A839ISS8-F1
#
_cell.length_a   1.000
_cell.length_b   1.000
_cell.length_c   1.000
_cell.angle_alpha   90.00
_cell.angle_beta   90.00
_cell.angle_gamma   90.00
#
_symmetry.space_group_name_H-M   'P 1'
#
loop_
_entity.id
_entity.type
_entity.pdbx_description
1 polymer ?
#
loop_
_entity_poly.entity_id
_entity_poly.type
_entity_poly.pdbx_seq_one_letter_code
_entity_poly.pdbx_strand_id
1 'polypeptide(L)'
;MSDKRFSRWYRRTFNFYEFNTRLIFGELKRSHQCIAAIDTSFMRKSGKHTEGLGRPISYYKARFQIEFVFRDAKQYTGLMDCQSRKKEVINTHLNASLSALNLLKLEDRRKKNTEEQTVISMVSWKRRKFNEHLMNRIFDRLGLSLKEKKVMYTYEQLSLYGVIAA
;
A
#
# COMPACT_ATOMS: atom_id res chain seq x y z
N MET A 1 6.43 2.10 20.37
CA MET A 1 4.98 2.09 20.66
C MET A 1 4.70 0.84 21.48
N SER A 2 3.82 0.85 22.49
CA SER A 2 3.56 -0.35 23.31
C SER A 2 2.45 -1.23 22.74
N ASP A 3 2.52 -2.55 22.96
CA ASP A 3 1.52 -3.52 22.47
C ASP A 3 0.11 -3.22 22.98
N LYS A 4 0.00 -2.73 24.23
CA LYS A 4 -1.28 -2.28 24.81
C LYS A 4 -1.89 -1.12 24.03
N ARG A 5 -1.08 -0.24 23.43
CA ARG A 5 -1.55 0.89 22.59
C ARG A 5 -1.96 0.40 21.20
N PHE A 6 -1.20 -0.54 20.64
CA PHE A 6 -1.54 -1.18 19.36
C PHE A 6 -2.88 -1.93 19.46
N SER A 7 -3.06 -2.80 20.46
CA SER A 7 -4.32 -3.53 20.68
C SER A 7 -5.53 -2.62 20.87
N ARG A 8 -5.36 -1.46 21.54
CA ARG A 8 -6.43 -0.47 21.72
C ARG A 8 -6.82 0.20 20.40
N TRP A 9 -5.85 0.49 19.53
CA TRP A 9 -6.09 1.08 18.22
C TRP A 9 -6.95 0.19 17.34
N TYR A 10 -6.69 -1.12 17.35
CA TYR A 10 -7.46 -2.09 16.55
C TYR A 10 -8.91 -2.27 16.99
N ARG A 11 -9.26 -1.82 18.21
CA ARG A 11 -10.64 -1.83 18.72
C ARG A 11 -11.40 -0.55 18.38
N ARG A 12 -10.74 0.46 17.83
CA ARG A 12 -11.41 1.70 17.40
C ARG A 12 -12.10 1.47 16.07
N THR A 13 -13.28 2.03 15.93
CA THR A 13 -13.99 2.11 14.65
C THR A 13 -13.26 3.11 13.75
N PHE A 14 -12.86 2.67 12.56
CA PHE A 14 -12.31 3.52 11.51
C PHE A 14 -13.05 3.25 10.21
N ASN A 15 -13.50 4.31 9.53
CA ASN A 15 -14.23 4.18 8.27
C ASN A 15 -13.24 4.00 7.12
N PHE A 16 -12.74 2.78 6.95
CA PHE A 16 -11.81 2.43 5.87
C PHE A 16 -12.42 2.61 4.48
N TYR A 17 -13.74 2.42 4.34
CA TYR A 17 -14.42 2.63 3.07
C TYR A 17 -14.29 4.10 2.63
N GLU A 18 -14.73 5.02 3.48
CA GLU A 18 -14.68 6.45 3.16
C GLU A 18 -13.24 6.92 2.98
N PHE A 19 -12.33 6.47 3.84
CA PHE A 19 -10.91 6.80 3.72
C PHE A 19 -10.31 6.36 2.39
N ASN A 20 -10.50 5.09 2.00
CA ASN A 20 -9.95 4.57 0.74
C ASN A 20 -10.63 5.20 -0.47
N THR A 21 -11.94 5.45 -0.41
CA THR A 21 -12.69 6.15 -1.46
C THR A 21 -12.09 7.54 -1.70
N ARG A 22 -11.93 8.34 -0.64
CA ARG A 22 -11.31 9.68 -0.76
C ARG A 22 -9.87 9.62 -1.24
N LEU A 23 -9.09 8.66 -0.76
CA LEU A 23 -7.71 8.49 -1.18
C LEU A 23 -7.60 8.17 -2.67
N ILE A 24 -8.40 7.22 -3.16
CA ILE A 24 -8.38 6.75 -4.54
C ILE A 24 -8.92 7.85 -5.47
N PHE A 25 -10.09 8.41 -5.18
CA PHE A 25 -10.72 9.40 -6.06
C PHE A 25 -10.14 10.81 -5.92
N GLY A 26 -9.47 11.12 -4.82
CA GLY A 26 -8.73 12.38 -4.67
C GLY A 26 -7.46 12.41 -5.53
N GLU A 27 -6.87 11.25 -5.81
CA GLU A 27 -5.57 11.15 -6.48
C GLU A 27 -5.65 10.63 -7.91
N LEU A 28 -6.63 9.80 -8.23
CA LEU A 28 -6.86 9.34 -9.59
C LEU A 28 -7.67 10.39 -10.35
N LYS A 29 -7.09 10.95 -11.42
CA LYS A 29 -7.84 11.79 -12.37
C LYS A 29 -8.97 10.98 -13.01
N ARG A 30 -10.17 11.57 -13.07
CA ARG A 30 -11.41 10.99 -13.64
C ARG A 30 -11.31 10.52 -15.11
N SER A 31 -10.21 10.82 -15.80
CA SER A 31 -9.95 10.41 -17.19
C SER A 31 -9.53 8.94 -17.34
N HIS A 32 -9.16 8.24 -16.26
CA HIS A 32 -8.69 6.86 -16.34
C HIS A 32 -9.85 5.86 -16.22
N GLN A 33 -9.92 4.89 -17.14
CA GLN A 33 -10.77 3.73 -16.97
C GLN A 33 -10.34 2.95 -15.72
N CYS A 34 -11.26 2.80 -14.77
CA CYS A 34 -11.06 1.99 -13.57
C CYS A 34 -11.72 0.62 -13.78
N ILE A 35 -11.00 -0.45 -13.45
CA ILE A 35 -11.53 -1.82 -13.47
C ILE A 35 -11.65 -2.30 -12.03
N ALA A 36 -12.86 -2.60 -11.60
CA ALA A 36 -13.10 -3.31 -10.35
C ALA A 36 -12.87 -4.81 -10.59
N ALA A 37 -11.69 -5.31 -10.24
CA ALA A 37 -11.41 -6.73 -10.26
C ALA A 37 -11.96 -7.37 -8.98
N ILE A 38 -12.96 -8.24 -9.12
CA ILE A 38 -13.51 -9.06 -8.03
C ILE A 38 -13.04 -10.49 -8.29
N ASP A 39 -12.36 -11.11 -7.32
CA ASP A 39 -12.03 -12.53 -7.43
C ASP A 39 -13.31 -13.34 -7.17
N THR A 40 -14.11 -13.53 -8.21
CA THR A 40 -15.24 -14.45 -8.18
C THR A 40 -14.72 -15.85 -8.47
N SER A 41 -14.87 -16.76 -7.52
CA SER A 41 -14.61 -18.18 -7.75
C SER A 41 -15.51 -18.72 -8.86
N PHE A 42 -14.88 -19.19 -9.94
CA PHE A 42 -15.43 -20.00 -11.04
C PHE A 42 -16.24 -19.27 -12.14
N MET A 43 -15.56 -18.93 -13.25
CA MET A 43 -16.21 -18.81 -14.56
C MET A 43 -16.02 -20.12 -15.32
N ARG A 44 -17.12 -20.78 -15.72
CA ARG A 44 -17.04 -21.88 -16.69
C ARG A 44 -16.43 -21.32 -17.98
N LYS A 45 -15.35 -21.92 -18.48
CA LYS A 45 -14.83 -21.59 -19.82
C LYS A 45 -15.94 -21.90 -20.83
N SER A 46 -16.57 -20.85 -21.37
CA SER A 46 -17.46 -20.99 -22.52
C SER A 46 -16.62 -21.37 -23.74
N GLY A 47 -17.09 -22.36 -24.50
CA GLY A 47 -16.44 -22.83 -25.73
C GLY A 47 -16.38 -21.78 -26.84
N LYS A 48 -15.82 -22.17 -27.99
CA LYS A 48 -15.35 -21.36 -29.13
C LYS A 48 -16.33 -20.35 -29.80
N HIS A 49 -17.51 -20.08 -29.25
CA HIS A 49 -18.51 -19.18 -29.83
C HIS A 49 -18.90 -18.05 -28.87
N THR A 50 -17.96 -17.14 -28.57
CA THR A 50 -18.30 -15.87 -27.90
C THR A 50 -17.76 -14.72 -28.73
N GLU A 51 -18.65 -13.91 -29.32
CA GLU A 51 -18.27 -12.62 -29.87
C GLU A 51 -17.72 -11.73 -28.75
N GLY A 52 -16.60 -11.03 -28.99
CA GLY A 52 -15.95 -10.16 -28.01
C GLY A 52 -14.65 -10.69 -27.38
N LEU A 53 -13.91 -11.58 -28.06
CA LEU A 53 -12.62 -12.20 -27.66
C LEU A 53 -11.55 -11.26 -27.06
N GLY A 54 -11.62 -9.94 -27.26
CA GLY A 54 -10.72 -8.96 -26.62
C GLY A 54 -11.02 -8.67 -25.15
N ARG A 55 -12.29 -8.72 -24.71
CA ARG A 55 -12.70 -8.46 -23.31
C ARG A 55 -12.23 -9.53 -22.32
N PRO A 56 -12.30 -10.84 -22.63
CA PRO A 56 -11.79 -11.88 -21.74
C PRO A 56 -10.30 -11.70 -21.42
N ILE A 57 -9.49 -11.28 -22.39
CA ILE A 57 -8.04 -11.09 -22.21
C ILE A 57 -7.74 -9.92 -21.27
N SER A 58 -8.46 -8.80 -21.38
CA SER A 58 -8.27 -7.66 -20.48
C SER A 58 -8.69 -7.98 -19.04
N TYR A 59 -9.80 -8.71 -18.85
CA TYR A 59 -10.20 -9.18 -17.52
C TYR A 59 -9.22 -10.19 -16.93
N TYR A 60 -8.66 -11.09 -17.75
CA TYR A 60 -7.66 -12.05 -17.28
C TYR A 60 -6.35 -11.36 -16.88
N LYS A 61 -5.93 -10.32 -17.61
CA LYS A 61 -4.81 -9.46 -17.21
C LYS A 61 -5.07 -8.73 -15.89
N ALA A 62 -6.29 -8.23 -15.67
CA ALA A 62 -6.70 -7.59 -14.42
C ALA A 62 -6.71 -8.57 -13.23
N ARG A 63 -7.05 -9.85 -13.45
CA ARG A 63 -6.96 -10.89 -12.43
C ARG A 63 -5.53 -11.02 -11.87
N PHE A 64 -4.49 -10.98 -12.70
CA PHE A 64 -3.12 -11.05 -12.19
C PHE A 64 -2.74 -9.84 -11.33
N GLN A 65 -3.33 -8.67 -11.58
CA GLN A 65 -3.06 -7.46 -10.79
C GLN A 65 -3.53 -7.61 -9.33
N ILE A 66 -4.63 -8.34 -9.08
CA ILE A 66 -5.10 -8.58 -7.71
C ILE A 66 -4.12 -9.45 -6.91
N GLU A 67 -3.46 -10.40 -7.57
CA GLU A 67 -2.47 -11.28 -6.94
C GLU A 67 -1.25 -10.50 -6.46
N PHE A 68 -0.78 -9.51 -7.24
CA PHE A 68 0.30 -8.62 -6.82
C PHE A 68 -0.09 -7.80 -5.58
N VAL A 69 -1.32 -7.29 -5.52
CA VAL A 69 -1.83 -6.56 -4.34
C VAL A 69 -1.78 -7.44 -3.10
N PHE A 70 -2.32 -8.66 -3.17
CA PHE A 70 -2.30 -9.57 -2.04
C PHE A 70 -0.90 -10.03 -1.67
N ARG A 71 -0.04 -10.34 -2.65
CA ARG A 71 1.36 -10.74 -2.42
C ARG A 71 2.11 -9.65 -1.67
N ASP A 72 2.04 -8.42 -2.16
CA ASP A 72 2.73 -7.28 -1.53
C ASP A 72 2.17 -6.99 -0.14
N ALA A 73 0.83 -7.07 0.02
CA ALA A 73 0.20 -6.82 1.30
C ALA A 73 0.66 -7.84 2.36
N LYS A 74 0.68 -9.13 1.99
CA LYS A 74 1.18 -10.22 2.86
C LYS A 74 2.65 -10.02 3.23
N GLN A 75 3.50 -9.70 2.25
CA GLN A 75 4.94 -9.66 2.46
C GLN A 75 5.43 -8.38 3.16
N TYR A 76 4.79 -7.24 2.92
CA TYR A 76 5.34 -5.94 3.33
C TYR A 76 4.49 -5.19 4.34
N THR A 77 3.17 -5.33 4.30
CA THR A 77 2.25 -4.56 5.16
C THR A 77 1.56 -5.40 6.23
N GLY A 78 1.91 -6.68 6.33
CA GLY A 78 1.51 -7.55 7.43
C GLY A 78 0.10 -8.12 7.30
N LEU A 79 -0.44 -8.33 6.10
CA LEU A 79 -1.83 -8.79 5.90
C LEU A 79 -2.21 -10.06 6.68
N MET A 80 -1.22 -10.92 6.98
CA MET A 80 -1.41 -12.19 7.70
C MET A 80 -0.93 -12.15 9.15
N ASP A 81 -0.52 -10.99 9.66
CA ASP A 81 0.10 -10.89 10.98
C ASP A 81 -0.95 -10.93 12.11
N CYS A 82 -2.22 -10.66 11.80
CA CYS A 82 -3.29 -10.70 12.80
C CYS A 82 -3.67 -12.13 13.19
N GLN A 83 -3.53 -12.41 14.49
CA GLN A 83 -3.87 -13.69 15.11
C GLN A 83 -5.20 -13.62 15.90
N SER A 84 -5.94 -12.52 15.80
CA SER A 84 -7.23 -12.37 16.49
C SER A 84 -8.29 -13.29 15.91
N ARG A 85 -9.17 -13.81 16.75
CA ARG A 85 -10.37 -14.57 16.35
C ARG A 85 -11.62 -13.70 16.21
N LYS A 86 -11.56 -12.42 16.61
CA LYS A 86 -12.70 -11.49 16.56
C LYS A 86 -12.81 -10.86 15.17
N LYS A 87 -13.98 -11.00 14.54
CA LYS A 87 -14.28 -10.52 13.18
C LYS A 87 -13.93 -9.04 13.00
N GLU A 88 -14.26 -8.20 13.97
CA GLU A 88 -14.07 -6.75 13.90
C GLU A 88 -12.57 -6.40 13.86
N VAL A 89 -11.77 -7.11 14.67
CA VAL A 89 -10.32 -6.91 14.75
C VAL A 89 -9.64 -7.41 13.47
N ILE A 90 -10.08 -8.55 12.93
CA ILE A 90 -9.61 -9.09 11.65
C ILE A 90 -9.92 -8.07 10.53
N ASN A 91 -11.15 -7.59 10.44
CA ASN A 91 -11.55 -6.62 9.41
C ASN A 91 -10.75 -5.32 9.50
N THR A 92 -10.55 -4.78 10.71
CA THR A 92 -9.71 -3.60 10.92
C THR A 92 -8.28 -3.85 10.46
N HIS A 93 -7.73 -5.02 10.75
CA HIS A 93 -6.37 -5.37 10.32
C HIS A 93 -6.21 -5.48 8.82
N LEU A 94 -7.08 -6.24 8.17
CA LEU A 94 -7.03 -6.43 6.73
C LEU A 94 -7.14 -5.09 6.00
N ASN A 95 -8.08 -4.25 6.43
CA ASN A 95 -8.24 -2.92 5.85
C ASN A 95 -7.05 -2.01 6.13
N ALA A 96 -6.47 -2.04 7.33
CA ALA A 96 -5.28 -1.26 7.65
C ALA A 96 -4.07 -1.66 6.80
N SER A 97 -3.83 -2.96 6.64
CA SER A 97 -2.75 -3.50 5.80
C SER A 97 -2.92 -3.07 4.33
N LEU A 98 -4.11 -3.25 3.75
CA LEU A 98 -4.39 -2.85 2.36
C LEU A 98 -4.33 -1.32 2.19
N SER A 99 -4.81 -0.55 3.16
CA SER A 99 -4.73 0.93 3.12
C SER A 99 -3.28 1.41 3.18
N ALA A 100 -2.43 0.77 3.99
CA ALA A 100 -1.00 1.08 4.03
C ALA A 100 -0.32 0.81 2.68
N LEU A 101 -0.69 -0.30 2.01
CA LEU A 101 -0.20 -0.59 0.66
C LEU A 101 -0.63 0.47 -0.35
N ASN A 102 -1.90 0.91 -0.31
CA ASN A 102 -2.42 1.96 -1.19
C ASN A 102 -1.67 3.29 -0.98
N LEU A 103 -1.42 3.67 0.26
CA LEU A 103 -0.67 4.88 0.60
C LEU A 103 0.77 4.83 0.08
N LEU A 104 1.45 3.69 0.21
CA LEU A 104 2.81 3.52 -0.31
C LEU A 104 2.86 3.62 -1.83
N LYS A 105 1.91 2.96 -2.53
CA LYS A 105 1.80 3.03 -3.99
C LYS A 105 1.51 4.46 -4.46
N LEU A 106 0.70 5.20 -3.71
CA LEU A 106 0.41 6.59 -4.01
C LEU A 106 1.64 7.49 -3.82
N GLU A 107 2.36 7.33 -2.72
CA GLU A 107 3.56 8.12 -2.45
C GLU A 107 4.64 7.87 -3.52
N ASP A 108 4.76 6.64 -4.01
CA ASP A 108 5.63 6.28 -5.13
C ASP A 108 5.25 7.00 -6.42
N ARG A 109 3.97 6.98 -6.78
CA ARG A 109 3.45 7.72 -7.95
C ARG A 109 3.76 9.21 -7.85
N ARG A 110 3.50 9.81 -6.69
CA ARG A 110 3.79 11.23 -6.43
C ARG A 110 5.28 11.54 -6.56
N LYS A 111 6.18 10.68 -6.06
CA LYS A 111 7.64 10.89 -6.19
C LYS A 111 8.15 10.76 -7.61
N LYS A 112 7.60 9.83 -8.39
CA LYS A 112 7.98 9.66 -9.80
C LYS A 112 7.35 10.71 -10.72
N ASN A 113 6.37 11.45 -10.22
CA ASN A 113 5.61 12.46 -10.96
C ASN A 113 5.09 11.93 -12.31
N THR A 114 4.61 10.69 -12.33
CA THR A 114 4.09 10.03 -13.52
C THR A 114 2.77 9.33 -13.22
N GLU A 115 1.88 9.37 -14.21
CA GLU A 115 0.59 8.69 -14.19
C GLU A 115 0.69 7.29 -14.83
N GLU A 116 1.83 6.99 -15.47
CA GLU A 116 2.05 5.72 -16.13
C GLU A 116 2.33 4.58 -15.16
N GLN A 117 2.10 3.35 -15.63
CA GLN A 117 2.40 2.15 -14.87
C GLN A 117 3.92 2.02 -14.71
N THR A 118 4.41 2.27 -13.50
CA THR A 118 5.83 2.10 -13.17
C THR A 118 6.05 0.92 -12.22
N VAL A 119 7.26 0.35 -12.29
CA VAL A 119 7.70 -0.70 -11.38
C VAL A 119 7.92 -0.09 -9.99
N ILE A 120 7.26 -0.64 -8.97
CA ILE A 120 7.43 -0.23 -7.57
C ILE A 120 8.16 -1.33 -6.80
N SER A 121 9.26 -0.98 -6.13
CA SER A 121 9.91 -1.88 -5.18
C SER A 121 9.36 -1.65 -3.77
N MET A 122 8.45 -2.53 -3.35
CA MET A 122 7.88 -2.49 -2.01
C MET A 122 8.95 -2.71 -0.91
N VAL A 123 9.98 -3.49 -1.20
CA VAL A 123 11.14 -3.69 -0.30
C VAL A 123 11.83 -2.35 -0.03
N SER A 124 12.15 -1.62 -1.11
CA SER A 124 12.82 -0.33 -1.07
C SER A 124 12.00 0.70 -0.31
N TRP A 125 10.69 0.75 -0.54
CA TRP A 125 9.78 1.62 0.18
C TRP A 125 9.66 1.29 1.67
N LYS A 126 9.54 0.00 2.02
CA LYS A 126 9.51 -0.45 3.42
C LYS A 126 10.77 -0.05 4.16
N ARG A 127 11.95 -0.25 3.55
CA ARG A 127 13.25 0.16 4.12
C ARG A 127 13.33 1.66 4.30
N ARG A 128 13.00 2.42 3.27
CA ARG A 128 12.97 3.89 3.34
C ARG A 128 12.09 4.38 4.48
N LYS A 129 10.86 3.88 4.62
CA LYS A 129 9.94 4.28 5.70
C LYS A 129 10.44 3.89 7.08
N PHE A 130 11.09 2.73 7.19
CA PHE A 130 11.75 2.33 8.42
C PHE A 130 12.89 3.29 8.79
N ASN A 131 13.75 3.63 7.84
CA ASN A 131 14.86 4.57 8.06
C ASN A 131 14.35 5.96 8.42
N GLU A 132 13.37 6.50 7.67
CA GLU A 132 12.71 7.77 7.99
C GLU A 132 12.17 7.76 9.43
N HIS A 133 11.50 6.68 9.84
CA HIS A 133 10.99 6.55 11.20
C HIS A 133 12.13 6.49 12.24
N LEU A 134 13.16 5.69 11.99
CA LEU A 134 14.31 5.56 12.89
C LEU A 134 15.04 6.89 13.07
N MET A 135 15.29 7.61 11.98
CA MET A 135 15.96 8.90 12.00
C MET A 135 15.17 9.94 12.79
N ASN A 136 13.86 10.02 12.57
CA ASN A 136 12.98 10.89 13.37
C ASN A 136 13.10 10.55 14.87
N ARG A 137 13.08 9.26 15.23
CA ARG A 137 13.21 8.83 16.63
C ARG A 137 14.57 9.16 17.26
N ILE A 138 15.64 9.09 16.49
CA ILE A 138 17.00 9.44 16.94
C ILE A 138 17.07 10.96 17.13
N PHE A 139 16.64 11.74 16.13
CA PHE A 139 16.71 13.20 16.18
C PHE A 139 15.83 13.79 17.28
N ASP A 140 14.63 13.26 17.47
CA ASP A 140 13.75 13.64 18.60
C ASP A 140 14.45 13.42 19.95
N ARG A 141 15.17 12.31 20.11
CA ARG A 141 15.89 11.98 21.36
C ARG A 141 17.14 12.83 21.58
N LEU A 142 17.79 13.25 20.49
CA LEU A 142 18.96 14.13 20.52
C LEU A 142 18.58 15.62 20.57
N GLY A 143 17.29 15.95 20.46
CA GLY A 143 16.81 17.34 20.39
C GLY A 143 17.18 18.05 19.09
N LEU A 144 17.45 17.29 18.02
CA LEU A 144 17.84 17.83 16.71
C LEU A 144 16.61 18.22 15.90
N SER A 145 16.65 19.42 15.32
CA SER A 145 15.59 19.95 14.47
C SER A 145 15.93 19.79 13.00
N LEU A 146 14.98 19.29 12.19
CA LEU A 146 15.10 19.20 10.73
C LEU A 146 15.19 20.57 10.02
N LYS A 147 15.08 21.69 10.76
CA LYS A 147 15.28 23.04 10.21
C LYS A 147 16.76 23.31 9.88
N GLU A 148 17.68 22.61 10.54
CA GLU A 148 19.10 22.79 10.27
C GLU A 148 19.49 22.06 8.98
N LYS A 149 20.16 22.76 8.06
CA LYS A 149 20.55 22.23 6.74
C LYS A 149 21.37 20.93 6.84
N LYS A 150 22.31 20.85 7.78
CA LYS A 150 23.15 19.67 7.99
C LYS A 150 22.31 18.47 8.43
N VAL A 151 21.41 18.67 9.39
CA VAL A 151 20.51 17.63 9.90
C VAL A 151 19.56 17.15 8.79
N MET A 152 19.01 18.07 8.00
CA MET A 152 18.16 17.72 6.85
C MET A 152 18.93 16.93 5.78
N TYR A 153 20.15 17.35 5.43
CA TYR A 153 20.98 16.60 4.49
C TYR A 153 21.28 15.18 4.99
N THR A 154 21.66 15.03 6.25
CA THR A 154 21.88 13.72 6.88
C THR A 154 20.60 12.88 6.90
N TYR A 155 19.44 13.50 7.18
CA TYR A 155 18.14 12.83 7.14
C TYR A 155 17.87 12.23 5.76
N GLU A 156 18.05 13.01 4.69
CA GLU A 156 17.78 12.57 3.33
C GLU A 156 18.69 11.41 2.90
N GLN A 157 19.99 11.52 3.18
CA GLN A 157 20.96 10.48 2.87
C GLN A 157 20.64 9.17 3.60
N LEU A 158 20.41 9.25 4.92
CA LEU A 158 20.15 8.05 5.73
C LEU A 158 18.76 7.47 5.47
N SER A 159 17.78 8.28 5.06
CA SER A 159 16.47 7.79 4.63
C SER A 159 16.57 6.86 3.43
N LEU A 160 17.55 7.07 2.54
CA LEU A 160 17.78 6.24 1.35
C LEU A 160 18.76 5.08 1.59
N TYR A 161 19.30 4.94 2.79
CA TYR A 161 20.28 3.90 3.10
C TYR A 161 19.72 2.48 2.88
N GLY A 162 20.41 1.66 2.07
CA GLY A 162 20.01 0.26 1.79
C GLY A 162 18.75 0.10 0.93
N VAL A 163 18.23 1.19 0.36
CA VAL A 163 17.17 1.17 -0.65
C VAL A 163 17.77 0.65 -1.95
N ILE A 164 17.15 -0.37 -2.54
CA ILE A 164 17.58 -0.94 -3.83
C ILE A 164 16.96 -0.09 -4.95
N ALA A 165 17.76 0.28 -5.95
CA ALA A 165 17.24 0.90 -7.17
C ALA A 165 16.32 -0.10 -7.88
N ALA A 166 15.07 0.31 -8.12
CA ALA A 166 14.08 -0.48 -8.85
C ALA A 166 14.23 -0.28 -10.35
#